data_AF-A0A2H0QL29-F1
#
_entry.id   AF-A0A2H0QL29-F1
#
_cell.length_a   1.000
_cell.length_b   1.000
_cell.length_c   1.000
_cell.angle_alpha   90.00
_cell.angle_beta   90.00
_cell.angle_gamma   90.00
#
_symmetry.space_group_name_H-M   'P 1'
#
loop_
_entity.id
_entity.type
_entity.pdbx_description
1 polymer ?
#
loop_
_entity_poly.entity_id
_entity_poly.type
_entity_poly.pdbx_seq_one_letter_code
_entity_poly.pdbx_strand_id
1 'polypeptide(L)' 'MQECLDLLASYRKELKSEILKKYPSVEKFCLANGYNKGTVGRILNGKRRTASLKTLHDLAAALDLKMEIVLKK' A
#
# COMPACT_ATOMS: atom_id res chain seq x y z
N MET A 1 -19.53 4.20 8.06
CA MET A 1 -18.45 3.18 8.16
C MET A 1 -18.06 2.58 6.80
N GLN A 2 -18.94 2.63 5.78
CA GLN A 2 -18.67 2.14 4.42
C GLN A 2 -17.57 2.94 3.67
N GLU A 3 -17.60 4.27 3.73
CA GLU A 3 -16.69 5.15 2.97
C GLU A 3 -15.20 4.99 3.34
N CYS A 4 -14.91 4.66 4.60
CA CYS A 4 -13.53 4.48 5.07
C CYS A 4 -12.90 3.18 4.54
N LEU A 5 -13.72 2.17 4.22
CA LEU A 5 -13.29 0.95 3.54
C LEU A 5 -12.90 1.23 2.09
N ASP A 6 -13.65 2.12 1.42
CA ASP A 6 -13.40 2.51 0.04
C ASP A 6 -12.08 3.29 -0.11
N LEU A 7 -11.77 4.19 0.83
CA LEU A 7 -10.51 4.95 0.84
C LEU A 7 -9.27 4.04 0.97
N LEU A 8 -9.28 3.09 1.90
CA LEU A 8 -8.17 2.15 2.07
C LEU A 8 -8.03 1.19 0.88
N ALA A 9 -9.15 0.83 0.23
CA ALA A 9 -9.13 0.00 -0.97
C ALA A 9 -8.51 0.74 -2.16
N SER A 10 -8.93 2.00 -2.40
CA SER A 10 -8.33 2.87 -3.42
C SER A 10 -6.83 3.06 -3.18
N TYR A 11 -6.45 3.34 -1.93
CA TYR A 11 -5.04 3.55 -1.61
C TYR A 11 -4.19 2.28 -1.84
N ARG A 12 -4.68 1.10 -1.46
CA ARG A 12 -3.98 -0.16 -1.78
C ARG A 12 -3.80 -0.39 -3.28
N LYS A 13 -4.80 -0.01 -4.09
CA LYS A 13 -4.76 -0.14 -5.54
C LYS A 13 -3.73 0.81 -6.16
N GLU A 14 -3.71 2.06 -5.73
CA GLU A 14 -2.71 3.05 -6.17
C GLU A 14 -1.31 2.63 -5.75
N LEU A 15 -1.11 2.25 -4.49
CA LEU A 15 0.18 1.79 -3.99
C LEU A 15 0.71 0.59 -4.79
N LYS A 16 -0.16 -0.37 -5.11
CA LYS A 16 0.20 -1.50 -5.97
C LYS A 16 0.60 -1.04 -7.38
N SER A 17 -0.09 -0.05 -7.95
CA SER A 17 0.26 0.51 -9.26
C SER A 17 1.64 1.17 -9.22
N GLU A 18 1.92 1.98 -8.21
CA GLU A 18 3.21 2.67 -8.06
C GLU A 18 4.36 1.68 -7.85
N ILE A 19 4.15 0.61 -7.07
CA ILE A 19 5.12 -0.48 -6.94
C ILE A 19 5.47 -1.05 -8.31
N LEU A 20 4.47 -1.32 -9.15
CA LEU A 20 4.68 -1.92 -10.47
C LEU A 20 5.28 -0.96 -11.50
N LYS A 21 5.26 0.36 -11.25
CA LYS A 21 5.99 1.35 -12.06
C LYS A 21 7.49 1.34 -11.76
N LYS A 22 7.88 1.17 -10.49
CA LYS A 22 9.29 1.17 -10.06
C LYS A 22 9.93 -0.22 -10.06
N TYR A 23 9.14 -1.27 -9.88
CA TYR A 23 9.62 -2.65 -9.76
C TYR A 23 8.90 -3.57 -10.75
N PRO A 24 9.59 -4.57 -11.32
CA PRO A 24 8.95 -5.54 -12.24
C PRO A 24 7.82 -6.34 -11.60
N SER A 25 7.83 -6.48 -10.27
CA SER A 25 6.79 -7.16 -9.51
C SER A 25 6.79 -6.70 -8.06
N VAL A 26 5.67 -6.94 -7.37
CA VAL A 26 5.56 -6.72 -5.91
C VAL A 26 6.58 -7.56 -5.15
N GLU A 27 6.96 -8.73 -5.67
CA GLU A 27 8.03 -9.56 -5.10
C GLU A 27 9.38 -8.87 -5.10
N LYS A 28 9.75 -8.26 -6.24
CA LYS A 28 11.02 -7.55 -6.36
C LYS A 28 11.07 -6.34 -5.44
N PHE A 29 9.96 -5.63 -5.28
CA PHE A 29 9.82 -4.58 -4.28
C PHE A 29 10.01 -5.10 -2.85
N CYS A 30 9.34 -6.21 -2.50
CA CYS A 30 9.46 -6.80 -1.17
C CYS A 30 10.89 -7.24 -0.88
N LEU A 31 11.56 -7.87 -1.84
CA LEU A 31 12.95 -8.32 -1.70
C LEU A 31 13.91 -7.13 -1.55
N ALA A 32 13.75 -6.08 -2.34
CA ALA A 32 14.60 -4.88 -2.27
C ALA A 32 14.46 -4.12 -0.95
N ASN A 33 13.28 -4.16 -0.31
CA ASN A 33 12.98 -3.41 0.91
C ASN A 33 12.89 -4.30 2.17
N GLY A 34 13.25 -5.58 2.09
CA GLY A 34 13.23 -6.51 3.23
C GLY A 34 11.83 -6.86 3.76
N TYR A 35 10.78 -6.71 2.96
CA TYR A 35 9.42 -7.03 3.36
C TYR A 35 9.05 -8.50 3.13
N ASN A 36 8.17 -9.02 4.00
CA ASN A 36 7.55 -10.32 3.79
C ASN A 36 6.49 -10.25 2.67
N LYS A 37 6.76 -10.91 1.53
CA LYS A 37 5.85 -11.00 0.36
C LYS A 37 4.41 -11.37 0.75
N GLY A 38 4.24 -12.39 1.58
CA GLY A 38 2.91 -12.87 1.98
C GLY A 38 2.13 -11.82 2.75
N THR A 39 2.82 -11.07 3.61
CA THR A 39 2.23 -9.96 4.37
C THR A 39 1.83 -8.80 3.46
N VAL A 40 2.75 -8.31 2.63
CA VAL A 40 2.49 -7.19 1.70
C VAL A 40 1.38 -7.57 0.70
N GLY A 41 1.41 -8.79 0.17
CA GLY A 41 0.37 -9.29 -0.72
C GLY A 41 -1.01 -9.33 -0.06
N ARG A 42 -1.13 -9.74 1.21
CA ARG A 42 -2.41 -9.71 1.93
C ARG A 42 -2.89 -8.29 2.22
N ILE A 43 -1.97 -7.35 2.47
CA ILE A 43 -2.28 -5.93 2.67
C ILE A 43 -2.82 -5.32 1.38
N LEU A 44 -2.07 -5.43 0.27
CA LEU A 44 -2.44 -4.83 -1.01
C LEU A 44 -3.73 -5.41 -1.60
N ASN A 45 -4.02 -6.69 -1.37
CA ASN A 45 -5.27 -7.31 -1.82
C ASN A 45 -6.44 -7.12 -0.83
N GLY A 46 -6.24 -6.35 0.24
CA GLY A 46 -7.26 -6.09 1.26
C GLY A 46 -7.72 -7.30 2.07
N LYS A 47 -7.03 -8.44 1.94
CA LYS A 47 -7.29 -9.67 2.72
C LYS A 47 -6.86 -9.54 4.17
N ARG A 48 -6.01 -8.56 4.50
CA ARG A 48 -5.64 -8.19 5.87
C ARG A 48 -6.44 -6.96 6.32
N ARG A 49 -7.57 -7.19 6.99
CA ARG A 49 -8.40 -6.11 7.57
C ARG A 49 -7.67 -5.28 8.64
N THR A 50 -6.60 -5.82 9.23
CA THR A 50 -5.78 -5.13 10.24
C THR A 50 -4.69 -4.23 9.67
N ALA A 51 -4.57 -4.11 8.34
CA ALA A 51 -3.60 -3.21 7.74
C ALA A 51 -4.00 -1.76 8.03
N SER A 52 -3.32 -1.16 9.01
CA SER A 52 -3.51 0.23 9.38
C SER A 52 -3.04 1.18 8.28
N LEU A 53 -3.55 2.42 8.31
CA LEU A 53 -3.09 3.50 7.44
C LEU A 53 -1.56 3.70 7.53
N LYS A 54 -1.00 3.57 8.74
CA LYS A 54 0.44 3.62 9.00
C LYS A 54 1.20 2.59 8.15
N THR A 55 0.72 1.36 8.08
CA THR A 55 1.38 0.31 7.28
C THR A 55 1.37 0.64 5.79
N LEU A 56 0.31 1.24 5.27
CA LEU A 56 0.27 1.67 3.87
C LEU A 56 1.24 2.85 3.64
N HIS A 57 1.28 3.79 4.58
CA HIS A 57 2.20 4.91 4.56
C HIS A 57 3.68 4.46 4.60
N ASP A 58 4.04 3.50 5.45
CA ASP A 58 5.39 2.96 5.53
C ASP A 58 5.82 2.32 4.19
N LEU A 59 4.90 1.62 3.51
CA LEU A 59 5.14 1.05 2.18
C LEU A 59 5.29 2.13 1.10
N ALA A 60 4.54 3.23 1.18
CA ALA A 60 4.68 4.37 0.28
C ALA A 60 6.01 5.12 0.51
N ALA A 61 6.42 5.28 1.76
CA ALA A 61 7.71 5.86 2.11
C ALA A 61 8.88 5.02 1.57
N ALA A 62 8.78 3.69 1.61
CA ALA A 62 9.74 2.78 0.99
C ALA A 62 9.78 2.87 -0.55
N LEU A 63 8.80 3.54 -1.17
CA LEU A 63 8.80 3.89 -2.59
C LEU A 63 9.25 5.33 -2.83
N ASP A 64 9.77 6.04 -1.82
CA ASP A 64 10.06 7.48 -1.86
C ASP A 64 8.85 8.32 -2.29
N LEU A 65 7.63 7.86 -1.98
CA LEU A 65 6.40 8.60 -2.25
C LEU A 65 6.04 9.42 -1.01
N LYS A 66 5.84 10.73 -1.19
CA LYS A 66 5.18 11.56 -0.19
C LYS A 66 3.68 11.37 -0.29
N MET A 67 3.07 10.93 0.81
CA MET A 67 1.63 10.91 0.95
C MET A 67 1.09 12.25 1.41
N GLU A 68 0.03 12.72 0.77
CA GLU A 68 -0.79 13.83 1.26
C GLU A 68 -2.23 13.34 1.43
N ILE A 69 -2.74 13.37 2.66
CA ILE A 69 -4.15 13.08 2.94
C ILE A 69 -4.90 14.40 2.96
N VAL A 70 -5.65 14.67 1.89
CA VAL A 70 -6.49 15.88 1.80
C VAL A 70 -7.90 15.53 2.29
N LEU A 71 -8.27 16.06 3.46
CA LEU A 71 -9.66 16.05 3.92
C LEU A 71 -10.44 17.07 3.11
N LYS A 72 -11.21 16.61 2.11
CA LYS A 72 -12.17 17.47 1.41
C LYS A 72 -13.41 17.63 2.30
N LYS A 73 -13.77 18.88 2.55
CA LYS A 73 -14.94 19.30 3.34
C LYS A 73 -16.23 19.10 2.57
#